data_AF-I2CRS8-F1
#
_entry.id   AF-I2CRS8-F1
#
_cell.length_a   1.000
_cell.length_b   1.000
_cell.length_c   1.000
_cell.angle_alpha   90.00
_cell.angle_beta   90.00
_cell.angle_gamma   90.00
#
_symmetry.space_group_name_H-M   'P 1'
#
loop_
_entity.id
_entity.type
_entity.pdbx_description
1 polymer ?
#
loop_
_entity_poly.entity_id
_entity_poly.type
_entity_poly.pdbx_seq_one_letter_code
_entity_poly.pdbx_strand_id
1 'polypeptide(L)'
;MVIGGADGRLRFLDGSLRSGQAVERDLEAFTGPVTSMCTWNDMVAATGTQGRSLNPYDRSGRAPTRLLPDPLIKLFDLRMLRQSLPLSFAPALVAPSLLTLLPHTAQARLVVGAATTGQFLLCDPFNVTAADTAFFQV
;
A
#
# COMPACT_ATOMS: atom_id res chain seq x y z
N MET A 1 14.90 -7.62 0.19
CA MET A 1 14.32 -6.60 1.11
C MET A 1 13.49 -5.62 0.29
N VAL A 2 12.41 -5.06 0.83
CA VAL A 2 11.55 -4.08 0.13
C VAL A 2 11.51 -2.79 0.92
N ILE A 3 11.60 -1.65 0.25
CA ILE A 3 11.50 -0.31 0.87
C ILE A 3 10.48 0.55 0.14
N GLY A 4 9.77 1.39 0.88
CA GLY A 4 8.83 2.38 0.34
C GLY A 4 9.46 3.75 0.31
N GLY A 5 9.38 4.43 -0.84
CA GLY A 5 9.95 5.75 -1.03
C GLY A 5 8.94 6.89 -0.82
N ALA A 6 9.48 8.09 -0.55
CA ALA A 6 8.70 9.33 -0.54
C ALA A 6 8.21 9.74 -1.95
N ASP A 7 8.79 9.14 -2.99
CA ASP A 7 8.38 9.26 -4.40
C ASP A 7 7.22 8.31 -4.76
N GLY A 8 6.72 7.52 -3.81
CA GLY A 8 5.64 6.54 -4.04
C GLY A 8 6.10 5.24 -4.70
N ARG A 9 7.40 5.04 -4.88
CA ARG A 9 7.94 3.81 -5.44
C ARG A 9 8.24 2.78 -4.36
N LEU A 10 8.01 1.51 -4.68
CA LEU A 10 8.53 0.37 -3.94
C LEU A 10 9.84 -0.06 -4.60
N ARG A 11 10.92 -0.18 -3.82
CA ARG A 11 12.22 -0.61 -4.32
C ARG A 11 12.60 -1.94 -3.71
N PHE A 12 13.03 -2.85 -4.56
CA PHE A 12 13.45 -4.21 -4.22
C PHE A 12 14.96 -4.23 -4.15
N LEU A 13 15.45 -4.56 -2.97
CA LEU A 13 16.86 -4.62 -2.65
C LEU A 13 17.29 -6.07 -2.53
N ASP A 14 18.28 -6.46 -3.31
CA ASP A 14 18.92 -7.76 -3.17
C ASP A 14 19.88 -7.71 -1.97
N GLY A 15 19.55 -8.47 -0.92
CA GLY A 15 20.37 -8.55 0.30
C GLY A 15 21.66 -9.33 0.12
N SER A 16 21.81 -10.09 -0.97
CA SER A 16 23.05 -10.79 -1.31
C SER A 16 24.11 -9.82 -1.85
N LEU A 17 23.66 -8.73 -2.49
CA LEU A 17 24.52 -7.67 -2.99
C LEU A 17 24.87 -6.74 -1.82
N ARG A 18 26.10 -6.86 -1.32
CA ARG A 18 26.64 -6.04 -0.22
C ARG A 18 26.81 -4.55 -0.57
N SER A 19 26.42 -4.13 -1.79
CA SER A 19 26.45 -2.73 -2.18
C SER A 19 25.16 -2.04 -1.73
N GLY A 20 25.28 -0.90 -1.04
CA GLY A 20 24.12 -0.07 -0.67
C GLY A 20 23.35 0.53 -1.85
N GLN A 21 23.70 0.17 -3.08
CA GLN A 21 23.05 0.57 -4.32
C GLN A 21 22.31 -0.58 -5.01
N ALA A 22 22.12 -1.71 -4.34
CA ALA A 22 21.52 -2.92 -4.89
C ALA A 22 19.99 -2.84 -5.11
N VAL A 23 19.49 -1.77 -5.74
CA VAL A 23 18.10 -1.75 -6.25
C VAL A 23 18.05 -2.65 -7.48
N GLU A 24 17.47 -3.83 -7.32
CA GLU A 24 17.28 -4.78 -8.40
C GLU A 24 16.14 -4.30 -9.31
N ARG A 25 15.05 -3.81 -8.69
CA ARG A 25 13.84 -3.34 -9.36
C ARG A 25 13.12 -2.27 -8.55
N ASP A 26 12.31 -1.48 -9.24
CA ASP A 26 11.34 -0.58 -8.66
C ASP A 26 9.94 -0.76 -9.28
N LEU A 27 8.91 -0.51 -8.47
CA LEU A 27 7.52 -0.51 -8.88
C LEU A 27 6.87 0.80 -8.45
N GLU A 28 6.13 1.43 -9.37
CA GLU A 28 5.34 2.61 -9.07
C GLU A 28 4.08 2.19 -8.31
N ALA A 29 4.08 2.41 -6.99
CA ALA A 29 2.93 2.09 -6.15
C ALA A 29 2.02 3.30 -6.00
N PHE A 30 2.55 4.49 -5.76
CA PHE A 30 1.78 5.69 -5.52
C PHE A 30 2.40 6.88 -6.25
N THR A 31 1.64 7.96 -6.42
CA THR A 31 2.15 9.22 -6.98
C THR A 31 2.68 10.17 -5.90
N GLY A 32 2.48 9.83 -4.63
CA GLY A 32 3.11 10.47 -3.47
C GLY A 32 3.65 9.43 -2.49
N PRO A 33 4.12 9.83 -1.29
CA PRO A 33 4.81 8.94 -0.36
C PRO A 33 4.07 7.65 -0.03
N VAL A 34 4.82 6.54 0.04
CA VAL A 34 4.40 5.31 0.72
C VAL A 34 4.35 5.59 2.23
N THR A 35 3.22 5.32 2.88
CA THR A 35 2.99 5.67 4.30
C THR A 35 3.17 4.48 5.24
N SER A 36 2.77 3.29 4.80
CA SER A 36 2.95 2.05 5.56
C SER A 36 3.11 0.89 4.59
N MET A 37 3.84 -0.13 5.02
CA MET A 37 3.97 -1.37 4.28
C MET A 37 4.10 -2.56 5.22
N CYS A 38 3.69 -3.72 4.73
CA CYS A 38 4.00 -4.98 5.36
C CYS A 38 4.30 -6.03 4.29
N THR A 39 5.17 -6.97 4.62
CA THR A 39 5.59 -8.05 3.73
C THR A 39 5.24 -9.39 4.38
N TRP A 40 4.67 -10.31 3.63
CA TRP A 40 4.41 -11.68 4.08
C TRP A 40 4.61 -12.65 2.93
N ASN A 41 5.36 -13.73 3.16
CA ASN A 41 5.76 -14.65 2.11
C ASN A 41 6.32 -13.88 0.88
N ASP A 42 5.71 -14.07 -0.28
CA ASP A 42 6.06 -13.42 -1.54
C ASP A 42 5.11 -12.25 -1.89
N MET A 43 4.53 -11.60 -0.88
CA MET A 43 3.57 -10.51 -1.08
C MET A 43 3.97 -9.26 -0.29
N VAL A 44 3.57 -8.11 -0.82
CA VAL A 44 3.67 -6.81 -0.16
C VAL A 44 2.32 -6.12 -0.21
N ALA A 45 1.88 -5.58 0.93
CA ALA A 45 0.82 -4.60 1.00
C ALA A 45 1.45 -3.24 1.30
N ALA A 46 0.93 -2.21 0.64
CA ALA A 46 1.34 -0.85 0.88
C ALA A 46 0.13 0.09 0.91
N THR A 47 0.23 1.13 1.73
CA THR A 47 -0.65 2.30 1.72
C THR A 47 0.17 3.53 1.39
N GLY A 48 -0.46 4.57 0.87
CA GLY A 48 0.25 5.76 0.45
C GLY A 48 -0.68 6.92 0.15
N THR A 49 -0.13 7.89 -0.57
CA THR A 49 -0.87 9.07 -1.02
C THR A 49 -0.88 9.15 -2.53
N GLN A 50 -1.96 9.67 -3.10
CA GLN A 50 -2.03 9.99 -4.52
C GLN A 50 -2.01 11.50 -4.71
N GLY A 51 -1.15 11.94 -5.63
CA GLY A 51 -1.19 13.27 -6.21
C GLY A 51 -2.39 13.42 -7.12
N ARG A 52 -3.18 14.47 -6.87
CA ARG A 52 -4.25 14.93 -7.75
C ARG A 52 -3.94 16.36 -8.19
N SER A 53 -3.77 16.56 -9.49
CA SER A 53 -3.62 17.91 -10.04
C SER A 53 -4.88 18.73 -9.79
N LEU A 54 -4.73 19.97 -9.31
CA LEU A 54 -5.85 20.92 -9.20
C LEU A 54 -6.42 21.28 -10.58
N ASN A 55 -5.61 21.21 -11.63
CA ASN A 55 -6.04 21.37 -13.01
C ASN A 55 -5.65 20.12 -13.83
N PRO A 56 -6.57 19.15 -13.98
CA PRO A 56 -6.34 17.94 -14.76
C PRO A 56 -6.03 18.19 -16.25
N TYR A 57 -6.37 19.37 -16.76
CA TYR A 57 -6.17 19.75 -18.15
C TYR A 57 -4.84 20.48 -18.40
N ASP A 58 -4.11 20.85 -17.34
CA ASP A 58 -2.81 21.48 -17.48
C ASP A 58 -1.74 20.46 -17.89
N ARG A 59 -1.53 20.34 -19.20
CA ARG A 59 -0.49 19.48 -19.79
C ARG A 59 0.93 19.98 -19.52
N SER A 60 1.09 21.23 -19.05
CA SER A 60 2.43 21.78 -18.75
C SER A 60 2.99 21.25 -17.43
N GLY A 61 2.18 20.57 -16.61
CA GLY A 61 2.59 20.01 -15.32
C GLY A 61 2.92 21.07 -14.26
N ARG A 62 2.50 22.32 -14.48
CA ARG A 62 2.79 23.45 -13.57
C ARG A 62 1.69 23.64 -12.53
N ALA A 63 0.49 23.12 -12.78
CA ALA A 63 -0.60 23.15 -11.84
C ALA A 63 -0.17 22.48 -10.52
N PRO A 64 -0.47 23.12 -9.36
CA PRO A 64 -0.13 22.53 -8.09
C PRO A 64 -0.83 21.18 -7.93
N THR A 65 -0.06 20.18 -7.50
CA THR A 65 -0.57 18.84 -7.20
C THR A 65 -0.82 18.74 -5.71
N ARG A 66 -2.03 18.34 -5.33
CA ARG A 66 -2.37 18.05 -3.94
C ARG A 66 -2.17 16.57 -3.68
N LEU A 67 -1.43 16.25 -2.63
CA LEU A 67 -1.35 14.88 -2.12
C LEU A 67 -2.59 14.59 -1.26
N LEU A 68 -3.29 13.53 -1.60
CA LEU A 68 -4.45 13.03 -0.88
C LEU A 68 -4.16 11.59 -0.44
N PRO A 69 -4.60 11.16 0.75
CA PRO A 69 -4.51 9.76 1.14
C PRO A 69 -5.19 8.84 0.11
N ASP A 70 -4.53 7.75 -0.27
CA ASP A 70 -5.08 6.74 -1.18
C ASP A 70 -6.06 5.85 -0.41
N PRO A 71 -7.34 5.70 -0.84
CA PRO A 71 -8.29 4.82 -0.16
C PRO A 71 -8.02 3.33 -0.38
N LEU A 72 -7.03 2.98 -1.20
CA LEU A 72 -6.71 1.59 -1.53
C LEU A 72 -5.50 1.07 -0.76
N ILE A 73 -5.55 -0.20 -0.40
CA ILE A 73 -4.38 -0.99 -0.03
C ILE A 73 -3.86 -1.66 -1.30
N LYS A 74 -2.67 -1.27 -1.75
CA LYS A 74 -2.06 -1.85 -2.95
C LYS A 74 -1.30 -3.11 -2.59
N LEU A 75 -1.59 -4.18 -3.33
CA LEU A 75 -0.99 -5.49 -3.15
C LEU A 75 -0.02 -5.76 -4.31
N PHE A 76 1.15 -6.32 -4.00
CA PHE A 76 2.18 -6.66 -4.97
C PHE A 76 2.65 -8.09 -4.76
N ASP A 77 2.72 -8.83 -5.86
CA ASP A 77 3.31 -10.17 -5.92
C ASP A 77 4.81 -10.03 -6.23
N LEU A 78 5.65 -10.52 -5.32
CA LEU A 78 7.10 -10.46 -5.41
C LEU A 78 7.69 -11.46 -6.41
N ARG A 79 7.01 -12.59 -6.67
CA ARG A 79 7.46 -13.57 -7.69
C ARG A 79 7.23 -13.03 -9.09
N MET A 80 6.09 -12.35 -9.27
CA MET A 80 5.71 -11.78 -10.56
C MET A 80 6.16 -10.33 -10.74
N LEU A 81 6.65 -9.70 -9.67
CA LEU A 81 7.05 -8.29 -9.63
C LEU A 81 5.99 -7.37 -10.23
N ARG A 82 4.74 -7.56 -9.84
CA ARG A 82 3.60 -6.78 -10.36
C ARG A 82 2.57 -6.51 -9.28
N GLN A 83 1.80 -5.45 -9.49
CA GLN A 83 0.64 -5.18 -8.67
C GLN A 83 -0.45 -6.24 -8.92
N SER A 84 -1.02 -6.80 -7.86
CA SER A 84 -2.24 -7.61 -7.91
C SER A 84 -3.49 -6.72 -7.73
N LEU A 85 -4.66 -7.34 -7.64
CA LEU A 85 -5.90 -6.59 -7.37
C LEU A 85 -5.77 -5.85 -6.03
N PRO A 86 -5.96 -4.52 -5.98
CA PRO A 86 -5.90 -3.77 -4.73
C PRO A 86 -7.14 -4.03 -3.87
N LEU A 87 -7.00 -3.83 -2.56
CA LEU A 87 -8.12 -3.88 -1.61
C LEU A 87 -8.67 -2.49 -1.39
N SER A 88 -9.99 -2.38 -1.30
CA SER A 88 -10.65 -1.13 -0.91
C SER A 88 -10.73 -1.05 0.61
N PHE A 89 -10.32 0.08 1.18
CA PHE A 89 -10.60 0.41 2.57
C PHE A 89 -11.91 1.22 2.59
N ALA A 90 -13.03 0.52 2.81
CA ALA A 90 -14.36 1.13 2.84
C ALA A 90 -14.73 1.59 4.27
N PRO A 91 -15.55 2.64 4.43
CA PRO A 91 -16.11 3.49 3.38
C PRO A 91 -15.11 4.54 2.85
N ALA A 92 -15.29 4.92 1.58
CA ALA A 92 -14.37 5.72 0.73
C ALA A 92 -13.95 7.12 1.24
N LEU A 93 -14.37 7.52 2.44
CA LEU A 93 -14.02 8.79 3.06
C LEU A 93 -12.83 8.68 4.02
N VAL A 94 -12.34 7.46 4.25
CA VAL A 94 -11.26 7.19 5.18
C VAL A 94 -10.16 6.46 4.43
N ALA A 95 -8.93 6.90 4.62
CA ALA A 95 -7.78 6.26 4.02
C ALA A 95 -7.00 5.45 5.07
N PRO A 96 -6.52 4.27 4.68
CA PRO A 96 -5.68 3.45 5.53
C PRO A 96 -4.32 4.13 5.73
N SER A 97 -3.84 4.13 6.97
CA SER A 97 -2.58 4.77 7.37
C SER A 97 -1.60 3.81 8.04
N LEU A 98 -2.07 2.63 8.46
CA LEU A 98 -1.28 1.60 9.12
C LEU A 98 -1.60 0.23 8.53
N LEU A 99 -0.57 -0.57 8.27
CA LEU A 99 -0.67 -1.96 7.89
C LEU A 99 0.12 -2.83 8.86
N THR A 100 -0.49 -3.90 9.36
CA THR A 100 0.22 -4.93 10.11
C THR A 100 -0.32 -6.32 9.78
N LEU A 101 0.58 -7.30 9.76
CA LEU A 101 0.23 -8.70 9.59
C LEU A 101 0.02 -9.35 10.96
N LEU A 102 -0.99 -10.21 11.10
CA LEU A 102 -1.15 -11.06 12.28
C LEU A 102 -0.36 -12.36 12.09
N PRO A 103 0.74 -12.58 12.84
CA PRO A 103 1.65 -13.70 12.59
C PRO A 103 1.16 -15.05 13.14
N HIS A 104 0.07 -15.08 13.93
CA HIS A 104 -0.37 -16.27 14.68
C HIS A 104 -1.71 -16.86 14.21
N THR A 105 -2.20 -16.46 13.04
CA THR A 105 -3.43 -17.01 12.47
C THR A 105 -3.10 -18.03 11.40
N ALA A 106 -3.84 -19.15 11.35
CA ALA A 106 -3.66 -20.20 10.34
C ALA A 106 -3.82 -19.68 8.90
N GLN A 107 -4.57 -18.58 8.73
CA GLN A 107 -4.63 -17.76 7.53
C GLN A 107 -3.85 -16.48 7.78
N ALA A 108 -2.98 -16.05 6.87
CA ALA A 108 -2.29 -14.77 6.99
C ALA A 108 -3.32 -13.63 6.92
N ARG A 109 -3.63 -13.00 8.06
CA ARG A 109 -4.60 -11.90 8.11
C ARG A 109 -3.89 -10.57 8.15
N LEU A 110 -4.36 -9.67 7.29
CA LEU A 110 -3.92 -8.30 7.25
C LEU A 110 -4.85 -7.47 8.14
N VAL A 111 -4.27 -6.72 9.07
CA VAL A 111 -4.95 -5.66 9.80
C VAL A 111 -4.55 -4.34 9.19
N VAL A 112 -5.54 -3.61 8.72
CA VAL A 112 -5.41 -2.29 8.16
C VAL A 112 -6.09 -1.30 9.09
N GLY A 113 -5.40 -0.24 9.49
CA GLY A 113 -5.93 0.78 10.38
C GLY A 113 -5.94 2.15 9.71
N ALA A 114 -6.94 2.95 10.05
CA ALA A 114 -7.01 4.37 9.70
C ALA A 114 -6.91 5.22 10.96
N ALA A 115 -5.83 6.01 11.06
CA ALA A 115 -5.53 6.81 12.24
C ALA A 115 -6.54 7.95 12.46
N THR A 116 -7.12 8.49 11.40
CA THR A 116 -8.04 9.64 11.48
C THR A 116 -9.39 9.30 12.11
N THR A 117 -9.81 8.04 12.03
CA THR A 117 -11.14 7.61 12.49
C THR A 117 -11.10 6.50 13.53
N GLY A 118 -9.93 5.88 13.77
CA GLY A 118 -9.83 4.69 14.61
C GLY A 118 -10.49 3.45 13.99
N GLN A 119 -10.81 3.50 12.69
CA GLN A 119 -11.39 2.36 11.98
C GLN A 119 -10.31 1.36 11.61
N PHE A 120 -10.66 0.09 11.73
CA PHE A 120 -9.82 -1.03 11.35
C PHE A 120 -10.58 -1.96 10.42
N LEU A 121 -9.85 -2.50 9.47
CA LEU A 121 -10.25 -3.57 8.57
C LEU A 121 -9.34 -4.77 8.84
N LEU A 122 -9.94 -5.90 9.17
CA LEU A 122 -9.29 -7.20 9.16
C LEU A 122 -9.72 -7.92 7.88
N CYS A 123 -8.76 -8.34 7.05
CA CYS A 123 -9.04 -9.03 5.81
C CYS A 123 -8.02 -10.14 5.50
N ASP A 124 -8.45 -11.13 4.71
CA ASP A 124 -7.55 -12.06 4.05
C ASP A 124 -7.13 -11.45 2.70
N PRO A 125 -5.82 -11.15 2.48
CA PRO A 125 -5.36 -10.56 1.22
C PRO A 125 -5.44 -11.53 0.03
N PHE A 126 -5.63 -12.84 0.25
CA PHE A 126 -5.75 -13.86 -0.79
C PHE A 126 -7.20 -14.20 -1.14
N ASN A 127 -8.12 -14.00 -0.20
CA ASN A 127 -9.54 -14.27 -0.39
C ASN A 127 -10.39 -13.03 -0.07
N VAL A 128 -10.45 -12.10 -1.03
CA VAL A 128 -11.15 -10.83 -0.89
C VAL A 128 -12.63 -11.01 -1.19
N THR A 129 -13.32 -11.81 -0.38
CA THR A 129 -14.79 -11.87 -0.39
C THR A 129 -15.33 -11.04 0.77
N ALA A 130 -16.52 -10.46 0.60
CA ALA A 130 -17.17 -9.65 1.65
C ALA A 130 -17.40 -10.42 2.96
N ALA A 131 -17.34 -11.76 2.94
CA ALA A 131 -17.48 -12.62 4.11
C ALA A 131 -16.22 -12.64 5.01
N ASP A 132 -15.04 -12.33 4.45
CA ASP A 132 -13.74 -12.40 5.15
C ASP A 132 -13.23 -11.03 5.60
N THR A 133 -14.03 -9.97 5.44
CA THR A 133 -13.71 -8.62 5.88
C THR A 133 -14.50 -8.25 7.13
N ALA A 134 -13.81 -8.01 8.24
CA ALA A 134 -14.41 -7.50 9.47
C ALA A 134 -13.98 -6.04 9.69
N PHE A 135 -14.97 -5.17 9.90
CA PHE A 135 -14.75 -3.77 10.27
C PHE A 135 -15.04 -3.56 11.74
N PHE A 136 -14.16 -2.84 12.42
CA PHE A 136 -14.33 -2.44 13.81
C PHE A 136 -13.82 -1.03 14.01
N GLN A 137 -14.45 -0.31 14.94
CA GLN A 137 -14.11 1.05 15.31
C GLN A 137 -13.97 1.08 16.83
N VAL A 138 -12.90 1.71 17.31
CA VAL A 138 -12.63 1.91 18.74
C VAL A 138 -13.00 3.33 19.13
#